data_AF-A0A6N6KRJ4-F1
#
_entry.id   AF-A0A6N6KRJ4-F1
#
_cell.length_a   1.000
_cell.length_b   1.000
_cell.length_c   1.000
_cell.angle_alpha   90.00
_cell.angle_beta   90.00
_cell.angle_gamma   90.00
#
_symmetry.space_group_name_H-M   'P 1'
#
loop_
_entity.id
_entity.type
_entity.pdbx_description
1 polymer ?
#
loop_
_entity_poly.entity_id
_entity_poly.type
_entity_poly.pdbx_seq_one_letter_code
_entity_poly.pdbx_strand_id
1 'polypeptide(L)'
;MGLLTCAHLIDRRLGAQPSLVGMGGAGRAQPRNGFPRLFRFGRATRPCSLGPTLFIASGKPLFLFSQFCAVHVLLSPFPTASRSLHPVGQQRADRRYVPGRGIAYPLNTWFIPIEPYTIHRKPTLIHNTFPQNVDMDLIQLVLGLALGAAVALLAWGARALSTSGAWAAALTGGLIFGLGSWPWAILLLAFFISSSGLSRLFKRRKADVHEKFEKGSQRDWGQVLANGGIGTVLVVVQALMPEAQWPWLAYAGSLAAVNADTWATELGVLAKNSPRLITTWEKVTRGTSGGVTFFGTLASLAGAALIAFLAAILLDTTPFITTVITVSLAGLAGSLFDSLLGATVQVMYYHPESGDVTEKRLPSATVARGWAWMSNDWVNLLASLLGAGVATLWFF
;
A
#
# COMPACT_ATOMS: atom_id res chain seq x y z
N MET A 1 -45.10 -36.86 39.32
CA MET A 1 -44.06 -37.27 40.30
C MET A 1 -43.17 -36.06 40.54
N GLY A 2 -42.82 -35.71 41.80
CA GLY A 2 -41.86 -34.65 42.22
C GLY A 2 -41.95 -33.27 41.52
N LEU A 3 -42.45 -32.16 42.09
CA LEU A 3 -42.72 -31.73 43.48
C LEU A 3 -41.47 -31.42 44.35
N LEU A 4 -41.57 -30.32 45.15
CA LEU A 4 -40.69 -29.83 46.24
C LEU A 4 -39.42 -29.02 45.83
N THR A 5 -39.07 -27.83 46.39
CA THR A 5 -39.82 -26.83 47.21
C THR A 5 -39.16 -25.41 47.24
N CYS A 6 -39.83 -24.46 47.90
CA CYS A 6 -39.47 -23.10 48.38
C CYS A 6 -38.00 -22.86 48.83
N ALA A 7 -37.41 -21.65 48.84
CA ALA A 7 -37.84 -20.22 48.90
C ALA A 7 -37.84 -19.54 50.30
N HIS A 8 -37.02 -18.48 50.43
CA HIS A 8 -36.82 -17.49 51.52
C HIS A 8 -35.93 -16.36 50.91
N LEU A 9 -36.01 -15.04 51.14
CA LEU A 9 -36.88 -14.07 51.85
C LEU A 9 -36.81 -12.76 50.98
N ILE A 10 -37.78 -11.83 50.82
CA ILE A 10 -38.68 -11.08 51.75
C ILE A 10 -37.89 -10.11 52.67
N ASP A 11 -38.10 -8.79 52.71
CA ASP A 11 -38.94 -7.83 51.96
C ASP A 11 -38.59 -6.37 52.37
N ARG A 12 -38.99 -5.35 51.57
CA ARG A 12 -39.22 -3.92 51.93
C ARG A 12 -37.99 -3.08 52.38
N ARG A 13 -37.87 -1.75 52.17
CA ARG A 13 -38.76 -0.61 51.79
C ARG A 13 -38.00 0.33 50.81
N LEU A 14 -38.59 1.06 49.86
CA LEU A 14 -39.30 2.36 49.96
C LEU A 14 -38.66 3.36 50.97
N GLY A 15 -38.32 4.62 50.66
CA GLY A 15 -38.36 5.39 49.40
C GLY A 15 -38.12 6.91 49.65
N ALA A 16 -38.23 7.73 48.59
CA ALA A 16 -38.24 9.22 48.58
C ALA A 16 -36.92 10.04 48.78
N GLN A 17 -36.89 11.20 48.10
CA GLN A 17 -36.02 12.39 48.32
C GLN A 17 -36.93 13.57 48.79
N PRO A 18 -36.55 14.88 48.80
CA PRO A 18 -35.23 15.55 48.78
C PRO A 18 -35.07 16.70 49.84
N SER A 19 -33.88 17.33 49.83
CA SER A 19 -33.60 18.79 50.08
C SER A 19 -33.93 19.52 51.41
N LEU A 20 -32.92 20.24 51.95
CA LEU A 20 -32.88 21.59 52.58
C LEU A 20 -31.46 21.75 53.19
N VAL A 21 -30.58 22.73 52.86
CA VAL A 21 -30.55 24.20 53.07
C VAL A 21 -30.29 24.65 54.52
N GLY A 22 -29.15 25.34 54.74
CA GLY A 22 -29.07 26.51 55.66
C GLY A 22 -28.10 26.50 56.86
N MET A 23 -26.95 27.22 56.70
CA MET A 23 -26.17 27.95 57.73
C MET A 23 -25.60 27.20 58.98
N GLY A 24 -24.52 27.64 59.65
CA GLY A 24 -23.53 28.68 59.31
C GLY A 24 -22.61 29.10 60.48
N GLY A 25 -21.34 29.45 60.19
CA GLY A 25 -20.37 30.07 61.13
C GLY A 25 -19.65 29.14 62.11
N ALA A 26 -18.55 29.53 62.78
CA ALA A 26 -17.61 30.63 62.53
C ALA A 26 -16.29 30.41 63.35
N GLY A 27 -15.14 30.87 62.84
CA GLY A 27 -13.86 30.84 63.58
C GLY A 27 -12.71 31.52 62.81
N ARG A 28 -11.94 32.41 63.47
CA ARG A 28 -10.87 33.23 62.86
C ARG A 28 -9.48 32.92 63.44
N ALA A 29 -8.44 32.96 62.60
CA ALA A 29 -7.09 33.39 63.00
C ALA A 29 -6.27 33.92 61.79
N GLN A 30 -5.59 35.05 61.97
CA GLN A 30 -4.60 35.72 61.10
C GLN A 30 -3.77 36.67 62.02
N PRO A 31 -2.73 37.44 61.60
CA PRO A 31 -2.18 37.73 60.25
C PRO A 31 -0.81 37.01 60.04
N ARG A 32 0.34 37.49 59.54
CA ARG A 32 0.99 38.74 59.00
C ARG A 32 2.28 38.25 58.26
N ASN A 33 3.02 38.93 57.36
CA ASN A 33 2.93 40.21 56.63
C ASN A 33 3.88 40.14 55.39
N GLY A 34 3.77 41.01 54.38
CA GLY A 34 4.79 41.15 53.32
C GLY A 34 4.39 42.02 52.11
N PHE A 35 5.30 42.85 51.57
CA PHE A 35 5.01 43.90 50.57
C PHE A 35 5.63 43.65 49.16
N PRO A 36 5.12 44.29 48.09
CA PRO A 36 5.45 43.94 46.68
C PRO A 36 6.35 44.96 45.93
N ARG A 37 6.74 44.61 44.69
CA ARG A 37 7.38 45.46 43.65
C ARG A 37 7.04 44.91 42.24
N LEU A 38 7.15 45.63 41.11
CA LEU A 38 6.78 47.03 40.74
C LEU A 38 7.01 47.21 39.20
N PHE A 39 6.40 48.22 38.56
CA PHE A 39 6.53 48.67 37.14
C PHE A 39 6.03 47.72 36.01
N ARG A 40 5.81 48.17 34.75
CA ARG A 40 4.88 49.25 34.25
C ARG A 40 4.93 49.35 32.70
N PHE A 41 3.77 49.66 32.09
CA PHE A 41 3.53 50.37 30.80
C PHE A 41 4.16 49.92 29.46
N GLY A 42 3.28 49.81 28.46
CA GLY A 42 3.52 49.94 27.00
C GLY A 42 2.16 50.09 26.28
N ARG A 43 2.03 50.97 25.27
CA ARG A 43 0.73 51.35 24.64
C ARG A 43 0.77 51.31 23.10
N ALA A 44 -0.44 51.36 22.52
CA ALA A 44 -0.77 51.52 21.08
C ALA A 44 -0.57 50.25 20.21
N THR A 45 -1.30 50.02 19.10
CA THR A 45 -2.37 50.81 18.43
C THR A 45 -3.42 49.88 17.77
N ARG A 46 -4.48 50.45 17.16
CA ARG A 46 -5.21 49.91 15.99
C ARG A 46 -5.07 50.90 14.81
N PRO A 47 -5.45 50.55 13.56
CA PRO A 47 -6.85 50.73 13.14
C PRO A 47 -7.39 49.58 12.26
N CYS A 48 -8.62 49.74 11.75
CA CYS A 48 -9.31 48.77 10.89
C CYS A 48 -9.49 49.29 9.45
N SER A 49 -9.56 48.37 8.48
CA SER A 49 -10.21 48.53 7.17
C SER A 49 -10.69 47.13 6.72
N LEU A 50 -12.00 46.92 6.53
CA LEU A 50 -12.75 47.06 5.26
C LEU A 50 -12.35 46.02 4.19
N GLY A 51 -13.34 45.22 3.76
CA GLY A 51 -13.20 44.19 2.73
C GLY A 51 -13.31 44.73 1.29
N PRO A 52 -13.61 43.86 0.32
CA PRO A 52 -15.04 43.62 0.06
C PRO A 52 -15.45 42.14 -0.07
N THR A 53 -16.76 41.92 0.06
CA THR A 53 -17.45 40.66 -0.24
C THR A 53 -17.52 40.43 -1.75
N LEU A 54 -17.35 39.17 -2.20
CA LEU A 54 -17.82 38.75 -3.54
C LEU A 54 -18.55 37.41 -3.44
N PHE A 55 -19.85 37.43 -3.74
CA PHE A 55 -20.68 36.23 -3.94
C PHE A 55 -20.84 36.01 -5.45
N ILE A 56 -20.37 34.88 -5.97
CA ILE A 56 -20.84 34.29 -7.22
C ILE A 56 -21.07 32.80 -6.96
N ALA A 57 -22.14 32.25 -7.54
CA ALA A 57 -22.61 30.89 -7.27
C ALA A 57 -22.46 29.96 -8.48
N SER A 58 -22.64 28.65 -8.24
CA SER A 58 -22.73 27.55 -9.22
C SER A 58 -21.43 27.14 -9.93
N GLY A 59 -21.42 25.91 -10.45
CA GLY A 59 -20.32 25.33 -11.24
C GLY A 59 -19.62 24.15 -10.55
N LYS A 60 -19.79 22.94 -11.11
CA LYS A 60 -19.01 21.75 -10.71
C LYS A 60 -17.58 21.87 -11.27
N PRO A 61 -16.51 21.52 -10.53
CA PRO A 61 -15.20 21.35 -11.14
C PRO A 61 -15.17 20.06 -11.98
N LEU A 62 -14.93 20.21 -13.28
CA LEU A 62 -14.64 19.11 -14.18
C LEU A 62 -13.14 18.81 -14.10
N PHE A 63 -12.74 17.61 -13.67
CA PHE A 63 -11.32 17.22 -13.67
C PHE A 63 -10.89 16.78 -15.07
N LEU A 64 -10.27 17.71 -15.81
CA LEU A 64 -9.48 17.38 -17.00
C LEU A 64 -8.09 16.89 -16.57
N PHE A 65 -7.78 15.64 -16.91
CA PHE A 65 -6.40 15.13 -16.88
C PHE A 65 -5.66 15.59 -18.13
N SER A 66 -4.57 16.35 -17.98
CA SER A 66 -3.66 16.66 -19.07
C SER A 66 -2.21 16.70 -18.61
N GLN A 67 -1.42 15.72 -19.10
CA GLN A 67 0.02 15.79 -19.35
C GLN A 67 0.94 16.41 -18.29
N PHE A 68 1.74 15.55 -17.64
CA PHE A 68 3.06 15.94 -17.11
C PHE A 68 4.15 15.04 -17.69
N CYS A 69 4.84 15.53 -18.72
CA CYS A 69 6.07 14.95 -19.24
C CYS A 69 7.20 15.98 -19.19
N ALA A 70 8.04 15.93 -18.15
CA ALA A 70 9.40 16.48 -18.16
C ALA A 70 10.15 16.15 -16.85
N VAL A 71 10.98 15.11 -16.87
CA VAL A 71 12.11 14.98 -15.93
C VAL A 71 13.35 14.59 -16.73
N HIS A 72 14.23 15.55 -16.98
CA HIS A 72 15.58 15.28 -17.48
C HIS A 72 16.46 14.77 -16.34
N VAL A 73 17.12 13.63 -16.54
CA VAL A 73 18.25 13.20 -15.71
C VAL A 73 19.44 12.94 -16.65
N LEU A 74 20.33 13.92 -16.74
CA LEU A 74 21.68 13.72 -17.25
C LEU A 74 22.51 13.02 -16.17
N LEU A 75 23.00 11.81 -16.43
CA LEU A 75 24.22 11.25 -15.83
C LEU A 75 24.67 10.00 -16.60
N SER A 76 25.72 10.12 -17.41
CA SER A 76 26.30 9.01 -18.18
C SER A 76 27.66 8.59 -17.60
N PRO A 77 27.89 7.29 -17.32
CA PRO A 77 29.23 6.73 -17.18
C PRO A 77 29.68 6.04 -18.49
N PHE A 78 30.92 6.29 -18.93
CA PHE A 78 31.54 5.58 -20.05
C PHE A 78 31.91 4.13 -19.67
N PRO A 79 31.71 3.14 -20.55
CA PRO A 79 32.41 1.86 -20.48
C PRO A 79 33.77 1.96 -21.19
N THR A 80 34.87 1.73 -20.47
CA THR A 80 36.21 1.62 -21.08
C THR A 80 36.38 0.26 -21.75
N ALA A 81 36.44 0.25 -23.08
CA ALA A 81 36.65 -0.98 -23.86
C ALA A 81 38.13 -1.44 -23.82
N SER A 82 38.39 -2.58 -23.19
CA SER A 82 39.69 -3.27 -23.23
C SER A 82 39.90 -3.94 -24.60
N ARG A 83 40.95 -3.53 -25.33
CA ARG A 83 41.33 -4.16 -26.60
C ARG A 83 42.12 -5.44 -26.35
N SER A 84 41.52 -6.60 -26.62
CA SER A 84 42.26 -7.83 -26.94
C SER A 84 42.75 -7.80 -28.39
N LEU A 85 44.04 -8.04 -28.61
CA LEU A 85 44.66 -8.07 -29.94
C LEU A 85 44.67 -9.50 -30.51
N HIS A 86 44.13 -9.68 -31.72
CA HIS A 86 44.48 -10.80 -32.60
C HIS A 86 44.94 -10.24 -33.96
N PRO A 87 46.10 -10.68 -34.50
CA PRO A 87 46.61 -10.19 -35.77
C PRO A 87 46.00 -10.97 -36.95
N VAL A 88 45.64 -10.28 -38.03
CA VAL A 88 45.23 -10.89 -39.30
C VAL A 88 45.89 -10.16 -40.47
N GLY A 89 46.51 -10.94 -41.36
CA GLY A 89 46.66 -10.65 -42.79
C GLY A 89 47.40 -9.38 -43.21
N GLN A 90 48.66 -9.52 -43.63
CA GLN A 90 49.23 -8.61 -44.61
C GLN A 90 48.47 -8.76 -45.95
N GLN A 91 48.09 -7.65 -46.58
CA GLN A 91 48.21 -7.54 -48.04
C GLN A 91 48.38 -6.07 -48.48
N ARG A 92 48.73 -5.88 -49.74
CA ARG A 92 49.41 -4.65 -50.22
C ARG A 92 48.47 -3.48 -50.44
N ALA A 93 49.02 -2.27 -50.28
CA ALA A 93 48.43 -1.05 -50.82
C ALA A 93 48.52 -1.03 -52.36
N ASP A 94 47.56 -0.38 -53.01
CA ASP A 94 47.79 0.34 -54.26
C ASP A 94 47.27 1.78 -54.11
N ARG A 95 47.95 2.74 -54.74
CA ARG A 95 47.60 4.17 -54.68
C ARG A 95 46.96 4.60 -55.98
N ARG A 96 45.78 5.23 -55.91
CA ARG A 96 45.34 6.15 -56.96
C ARG A 96 44.57 7.33 -56.36
N TYR A 97 45.20 8.50 -56.45
CA TYR A 97 44.66 9.79 -56.03
C TYR A 97 44.11 10.50 -57.27
N VAL A 98 42.85 10.95 -57.21
CA VAL A 98 42.21 11.73 -58.28
C VAL A 98 41.56 12.96 -57.64
N PRO A 99 42.07 14.17 -57.90
CA PRO A 99 41.50 15.39 -57.32
C PRO A 99 40.30 15.90 -58.14
N GLY A 100 39.35 16.52 -57.45
CA GLY A 100 38.41 17.46 -58.08
C GLY A 100 36.97 16.98 -58.30
N ARG A 101 36.12 17.19 -57.29
CA ARG A 101 34.75 17.73 -57.41
C ARG A 101 34.32 18.27 -56.06
N GLY A 102 33.73 19.47 -56.04
CA GLY A 102 33.23 20.09 -54.81
C GLY A 102 31.97 19.37 -54.33
N ILE A 103 31.95 18.96 -53.06
CA ILE A 103 30.75 18.40 -52.43
C ILE A 103 29.96 19.56 -51.84
N ALA A 104 28.88 19.95 -52.52
CA ALA A 104 27.81 20.70 -51.87
C ALA A 104 27.07 19.75 -50.92
N TYR A 105 26.84 20.18 -49.68
CA TYR A 105 26.06 19.41 -48.71
C TYR A 105 24.57 19.73 -48.87
N PRO A 106 23.73 18.82 -49.38
CA PRO A 106 22.31 18.89 -49.06
C PRO A 106 22.15 18.57 -47.57
N LEU A 107 21.68 19.54 -46.80
CA LEU A 107 20.95 19.25 -45.58
C LEU A 107 19.74 18.36 -45.92
N ASN A 108 19.28 17.54 -44.96
CA ASN A 108 18.07 16.69 -44.98
C ASN A 108 18.26 15.18 -45.24
N THR A 109 19.03 14.48 -44.39
CA THR A 109 18.89 13.02 -44.18
C THR A 109 19.03 12.60 -42.70
N TRP A 110 18.23 13.18 -41.81
CA TRP A 110 17.99 12.61 -40.47
C TRP A 110 16.95 11.47 -40.54
N PHE A 111 17.20 10.48 -41.40
CA PHE A 111 16.50 9.19 -41.40
C PHE A 111 17.49 8.11 -40.97
N ILE A 112 17.55 7.89 -39.66
CA ILE A 112 18.10 6.62 -39.14
C ILE A 112 17.02 5.57 -39.42
N PRO A 113 17.28 4.54 -40.25
CA PRO A 113 16.35 3.44 -40.37
C PRO A 113 16.27 2.75 -39.01
N ILE A 114 15.10 2.79 -38.38
CA ILE A 114 14.83 1.96 -37.22
C ILE A 114 14.67 0.54 -37.76
N GLU A 115 15.77 -0.23 -37.81
CA GLU A 115 15.67 -1.66 -38.05
C GLU A 115 14.69 -2.24 -37.02
N PRO A 116 13.64 -2.96 -37.45
CA PRO A 116 12.71 -3.55 -36.51
C PRO A 116 13.50 -4.56 -35.69
N TYR A 117 13.71 -4.26 -34.41
CA TYR A 117 14.37 -5.18 -33.48
C TYR A 117 13.54 -6.45 -33.42
N THR A 118 13.95 -7.46 -34.19
CA THR A 118 13.34 -8.78 -34.19
C THR A 118 13.58 -9.37 -32.82
N ILE A 119 12.56 -9.27 -31.97
CA ILE A 119 12.47 -10.03 -30.74
C ILE A 119 12.53 -11.49 -31.19
N HIS A 120 13.72 -12.08 -31.10
CA HIS A 120 13.90 -13.51 -31.14
C HIS A 120 13.13 -14.06 -29.95
N ARG A 121 11.86 -14.41 -30.20
CA ARG A 121 11.08 -15.27 -29.33
C ARG A 121 11.93 -16.52 -29.13
N LYS A 122 12.61 -16.62 -28.00
CA LYS A 122 13.05 -17.93 -27.51
C LYS A 122 11.76 -18.76 -27.47
N PRO A 123 11.68 -19.93 -28.11
CA PRO A 123 10.56 -20.82 -27.88
C PRO A 123 10.64 -21.20 -26.41
N THR A 124 9.74 -20.63 -25.59
CA THR A 124 9.70 -20.91 -24.16
C THR A 124 9.43 -22.39 -24.01
N LEU A 125 10.45 -23.17 -23.65
CA LEU A 125 10.42 -24.64 -23.65
C LEU A 125 9.73 -25.18 -22.39
N ILE A 126 8.61 -24.54 -22.07
CA ILE A 126 7.53 -24.97 -21.17
C ILE A 126 6.20 -24.72 -21.90
N HIS A 127 6.14 -25.13 -23.17
CA HIS A 127 4.86 -25.52 -23.74
C HIS A 127 4.39 -26.74 -22.95
N ASN A 128 3.48 -26.54 -21.99
CA ASN A 128 2.61 -27.60 -21.50
C ASN A 128 1.62 -27.97 -22.61
N THR A 129 2.11 -28.48 -23.75
CA THR A 129 1.31 -29.14 -24.79
C THR A 129 0.90 -30.55 -24.33
N PHE A 130 0.36 -30.62 -23.11
CA PHE A 130 -0.66 -31.60 -22.81
C PHE A 130 -1.94 -31.13 -23.53
N PRO A 131 -2.71 -32.01 -24.17
CA PRO A 131 -4.06 -31.65 -24.58
C PRO A 131 -4.84 -31.20 -23.34
N GLN A 132 -5.52 -30.05 -23.43
CA GLN A 132 -6.35 -29.48 -22.37
C GLN A 132 -7.62 -30.32 -22.19
N ASN A 133 -7.44 -31.51 -21.61
CA ASN A 133 -8.52 -32.37 -21.15
C ASN A 133 -9.10 -31.72 -19.89
N VAL A 134 -10.43 -31.50 -19.88
CA VAL A 134 -11.15 -30.86 -18.76
C VAL A 134 -10.85 -31.52 -17.40
N ASP A 135 -10.56 -32.82 -17.40
CA ASP A 135 -10.15 -33.59 -16.22
C ASP A 135 -8.86 -33.05 -15.58
N MET A 136 -7.88 -32.62 -16.37
CA MET A 136 -6.60 -32.10 -15.88
C MET A 136 -6.78 -30.74 -15.19
N ASP A 137 -7.57 -29.84 -15.78
CA ASP A 137 -7.84 -28.52 -15.23
C ASP A 137 -8.70 -28.63 -13.95
N LEU A 138 -9.66 -29.57 -13.93
CA LEU A 138 -10.45 -29.89 -12.73
C LEU A 138 -9.58 -30.47 -11.62
N ILE A 139 -8.65 -31.39 -11.93
CA ILE A 139 -7.68 -31.92 -10.96
C ILE A 139 -6.79 -30.80 -10.42
N GLN A 140 -6.27 -29.91 -11.28
CA GLN A 140 -5.46 -28.78 -10.84
C GLN A 140 -6.24 -27.83 -9.92
N LEU A 141 -7.50 -27.53 -10.24
CA LEU A 141 -8.37 -26.70 -9.41
C LEU A 141 -8.68 -27.35 -8.05
N VAL A 142 -8.98 -28.65 -8.02
CA VAL A 142 -9.22 -29.40 -6.77
C VAL A 142 -7.97 -29.47 -5.89
N LEU A 143 -6.80 -29.74 -6.48
CA LEU A 143 -5.52 -29.72 -5.77
C LEU A 143 -5.17 -28.31 -5.27
N GLY A 144 -5.46 -27.29 -6.06
CA GLY A 144 -5.28 -25.88 -5.68
C GLY A 144 -6.14 -25.49 -4.48
N LEU A 145 -7.44 -25.81 -4.51
CA LEU A 145 -8.37 -25.59 -3.40
C LEU A 145 -7.95 -26.35 -2.14
N ALA A 146 -7.52 -27.62 -2.27
CA ALA A 146 -7.02 -28.41 -1.14
C ALA A 146 -5.74 -27.81 -0.52
N LEU A 147 -4.80 -27.35 -1.35
CA LEU A 147 -3.56 -26.72 -0.90
C LEU A 147 -3.82 -25.33 -0.28
N GLY A 148 -4.72 -24.54 -0.87
CA GLY A 148 -5.19 -23.27 -0.32
C GLY A 148 -5.82 -23.45 1.06
N ALA A 149 -6.69 -24.45 1.23
CA ALA A 149 -7.27 -24.82 2.51
C ALA A 149 -6.20 -25.27 3.53
N ALA A 150 -5.22 -26.09 3.13
CA ALA A 150 -4.13 -26.53 4.00
C ALA A 150 -3.26 -25.34 4.48
N VAL A 151 -2.89 -24.42 3.57
CA VAL A 151 -2.15 -23.19 3.91
C VAL A 151 -2.98 -22.29 4.85
N ALA A 152 -4.28 -22.13 4.59
CA ALA A 152 -5.17 -21.33 5.43
C ALA A 152 -5.32 -21.92 6.85
N LEU A 153 -5.44 -23.25 6.98
CA LEU A 153 -5.48 -23.95 8.27
C LEU A 153 -4.17 -23.78 9.07
N LEU A 154 -3.02 -23.90 8.40
CA LEU A 154 -1.70 -23.66 9.03
C LEU A 154 -1.56 -22.19 9.47
N ALA A 155 -1.99 -21.24 8.64
CA ALA A 155 -1.96 -19.82 8.94
C ALA A 155 -2.92 -19.43 10.09
N TRP A 156 -4.08 -20.07 10.17
CA TRP A 156 -5.05 -19.94 11.26
C TRP A 156 -4.51 -20.51 12.58
N GLY A 157 -3.99 -21.74 12.57
CA GLY A 157 -3.36 -22.36 13.74
C GLY A 157 -2.16 -21.54 14.26
N ALA A 158 -1.39 -20.96 13.36
CA ALA A 158 -0.30 -20.04 13.69
C ALA A 158 -0.77 -18.59 14.00
N ARG A 159 -2.08 -18.36 14.15
CA ARG A 159 -2.73 -17.08 14.51
C ARG A 159 -2.31 -15.89 13.63
N ALA A 160 -2.14 -16.11 12.32
CA ALA A 160 -1.99 -15.06 11.32
C ALA A 160 -3.32 -14.67 10.65
N LEU A 161 -4.28 -15.59 10.63
CA LEU A 161 -5.65 -15.39 10.14
C LEU A 161 -6.65 -15.57 11.30
N SER A 162 -7.77 -14.86 11.24
CA SER A 162 -8.97 -15.19 12.03
C SER A 162 -9.72 -16.38 11.39
N THR A 163 -10.81 -16.86 11.99
CA THR A 163 -11.65 -17.90 11.38
C THR A 163 -12.27 -17.46 10.06
N SER A 164 -12.70 -16.20 9.94
CA SER A 164 -13.23 -15.64 8.68
C SER A 164 -12.12 -15.38 7.66
N GLY A 165 -10.95 -14.93 8.11
CA GLY A 165 -9.75 -14.82 7.28
C GLY A 165 -9.28 -16.17 6.72
N ALA A 166 -9.42 -17.26 7.49
CA ALA A 166 -9.09 -18.61 7.05
C ALA A 166 -9.98 -19.07 5.89
N TRP A 167 -11.31 -18.91 5.99
CA TRP A 167 -12.22 -19.23 4.89
C TRP A 167 -11.96 -18.38 3.64
N ALA A 168 -11.74 -17.08 3.81
CA ALA A 168 -11.41 -16.19 2.70
C ALA A 168 -10.09 -16.61 2.02
N ALA A 169 -9.04 -16.92 2.80
CA ALA A 169 -7.73 -17.31 2.28
C ALA A 169 -7.73 -18.71 1.64
N ALA A 170 -8.55 -19.64 2.13
CA ALA A 170 -8.74 -20.94 1.51
C ALA A 170 -9.34 -20.80 0.09
N LEU A 171 -10.31 -19.91 -0.07
CA LEU A 171 -10.94 -19.63 -1.36
C LEU A 171 -10.01 -18.83 -2.30
N THR A 172 -9.51 -17.67 -1.88
CA THR A 172 -8.67 -16.81 -2.73
C THR A 172 -7.34 -17.47 -3.08
N GLY A 173 -6.66 -18.02 -2.07
CA GLY A 173 -5.46 -18.82 -2.26
C GLY A 173 -5.73 -20.05 -3.11
N GLY A 174 -6.82 -20.78 -2.86
CA GLY A 174 -7.18 -21.98 -3.61
C GLY A 174 -7.44 -21.73 -5.10
N LEU A 175 -8.11 -20.63 -5.43
CA LEU A 175 -8.28 -20.17 -6.82
C LEU A 175 -6.93 -19.74 -7.45
N ILE A 176 -6.07 -19.04 -6.69
CA ILE A 176 -4.75 -18.62 -7.16
C ILE A 176 -3.83 -19.82 -7.44
N PHE A 177 -3.80 -20.83 -6.57
CA PHE A 177 -3.09 -22.09 -6.82
C PHE A 177 -3.72 -22.87 -8.00
N GLY A 178 -5.04 -23.01 -8.02
CA GLY A 178 -5.74 -23.86 -8.97
C GLY A 178 -5.76 -23.33 -10.40
N LEU A 179 -5.94 -22.02 -10.58
CA LEU A 179 -6.00 -21.36 -11.88
C LEU A 179 -4.65 -20.79 -12.34
N GLY A 180 -3.82 -20.31 -11.40
CA GLY A 180 -2.53 -19.68 -11.71
C GLY A 180 -1.32 -20.61 -11.61
N SER A 181 -1.45 -21.79 -11.01
CA SER A 181 -0.35 -22.70 -10.67
C SER A 181 0.74 -22.04 -9.79
N TRP A 182 1.94 -22.64 -9.76
CA TRP A 182 3.01 -22.28 -8.83
C TRP A 182 3.49 -20.81 -8.90
N PRO A 183 3.70 -20.15 -10.06
CA PRO A 183 4.22 -18.79 -10.12
C PRO A 183 3.35 -17.78 -9.34
N TRP A 184 2.03 -17.86 -9.54
CA TRP A 184 1.06 -16.97 -8.92
C TRP A 184 0.97 -17.22 -7.41
N ALA A 185 0.96 -18.50 -7.01
CA ALA A 185 0.94 -18.89 -5.60
C ALA A 185 2.22 -18.52 -4.84
N ILE A 186 3.41 -18.65 -5.47
CA ILE A 186 4.69 -18.29 -4.83
C ILE A 186 4.73 -16.79 -4.52
N LEU A 187 4.22 -15.92 -5.39
CA LEU A 187 4.10 -14.48 -5.12
C LEU A 187 3.13 -14.18 -3.96
N LEU A 188 1.96 -14.84 -3.93
CA LEU A 188 1.00 -14.69 -2.82
C LEU A 188 1.61 -15.11 -1.48
N LEU A 189 2.31 -16.24 -1.46
CA LEU A 189 3.04 -16.73 -0.30
C LEU A 189 4.19 -15.80 0.10
N ALA A 190 4.95 -15.24 -0.86
CA ALA A 190 6.05 -14.33 -0.57
C ALA A 190 5.57 -13.05 0.12
N PHE A 191 4.48 -12.45 -0.37
CA PHE A 191 3.77 -11.37 0.34
C PHE A 191 3.33 -11.84 1.73
N PHE A 192 2.50 -12.89 1.81
CA PHE A 192 1.86 -13.29 3.05
C PHE A 192 2.85 -13.70 4.15
N ILE A 193 3.88 -14.46 3.80
CA ILE A 193 4.91 -14.95 4.74
C ILE A 193 5.82 -13.82 5.19
N SER A 194 6.35 -12.99 4.27
CA SER A 194 7.27 -11.90 4.65
C SER A 194 6.57 -10.85 5.50
N SER A 195 5.37 -10.41 5.09
CA SER A 195 4.53 -9.49 5.82
C SER A 195 4.15 -10.04 7.21
N SER A 196 3.68 -11.29 7.31
CA SER A 196 3.35 -11.89 8.61
C SER A 196 4.58 -12.12 9.51
N GLY A 197 5.76 -12.33 8.91
CA GLY A 197 7.04 -12.39 9.62
C GLY A 197 7.37 -11.05 10.28
N LEU A 198 7.25 -9.95 9.54
CA LEU A 198 7.45 -8.58 10.03
C LEU A 198 6.45 -8.20 11.15
N SER A 199 5.17 -8.54 10.97
CA SER A 199 4.13 -8.36 12.00
C SER A 199 4.52 -9.03 13.32
N ARG A 200 4.98 -10.30 13.25
CA ARG A 200 5.35 -11.10 14.43
C ARG A 200 6.65 -10.60 15.07
N LEU A 201 7.70 -10.40 14.29
CA LEU A 201 9.04 -10.04 14.76
C LEU A 201 9.04 -8.73 15.58
N PHE A 202 8.24 -7.76 15.14
CA PHE A 202 8.22 -6.43 15.75
C PHE A 202 7.00 -6.15 16.63
N LYS A 203 6.12 -7.14 16.86
CA LYS A 203 4.86 -6.98 17.63
C LYS A 203 5.03 -6.26 18.97
N ARG A 204 6.06 -6.62 19.75
CA ARG A 204 6.35 -5.99 21.06
C ARG A 204 6.75 -4.52 20.96
N ARG A 205 7.29 -4.05 19.82
CA ARG A 205 7.72 -2.65 19.62
C ARG A 205 6.60 -1.75 19.07
N LYS A 206 5.36 -2.25 19.01
CA LYS A 206 4.21 -1.62 18.37
C LYS A 206 2.93 -1.66 19.21
N ALA A 207 3.01 -2.09 20.47
CA ALA A 207 1.86 -2.21 21.36
C ALA A 207 1.11 -0.86 21.47
N ASP A 208 1.85 0.19 21.84
CA ASP A 208 1.41 1.58 22.00
C ASP A 208 0.87 2.24 20.72
N VAL A 209 0.98 1.57 19.57
CA VAL A 209 0.49 2.02 18.25
C VAL A 209 -0.69 1.16 17.78
N HIS A 210 -0.73 -0.12 18.16
CA HIS A 210 -1.83 -1.04 17.82
C HIS A 210 -3.19 -0.60 18.36
N GLU A 211 -3.24 0.16 19.45
CA GLU A 211 -4.49 0.66 20.04
C GLU A 211 -5.23 1.69 19.15
N LYS A 212 -4.53 2.29 18.17
CA LYS A 212 -5.10 3.26 17.21
C LYS A 212 -5.71 2.62 15.95
N PHE A 213 -5.39 1.36 15.67
CA PHE A 213 -5.91 0.64 14.51
C PHE A 213 -7.22 -0.08 14.85
N GLU A 214 -8.10 -0.22 13.86
CA GLU A 214 -9.38 -0.93 14.06
C GLU A 214 -9.18 -2.43 14.31
N LYS A 215 -8.20 -3.03 13.63
CA LYS A 215 -8.00 -4.50 13.55
C LYS A 215 -6.71 -4.93 14.25
N GLY A 216 -6.76 -6.12 14.87
CA GLY A 216 -5.62 -6.74 15.52
C GLY A 216 -4.68 -7.48 14.55
N SER A 217 -3.62 -8.10 15.08
CA SER A 217 -2.60 -8.79 14.28
C SER A 217 -3.02 -10.14 13.65
N GLN A 218 -4.32 -10.36 13.42
CA GLN A 218 -4.88 -11.51 12.70
C GLN A 218 -5.70 -10.95 11.54
N ARG A 219 -5.37 -11.32 10.30
CA ARG A 219 -6.12 -10.82 9.14
C ARG A 219 -7.49 -11.50 9.08
N ASP A 220 -8.53 -10.69 8.91
CA ASP A 220 -9.91 -11.13 8.70
C ASP A 220 -10.26 -11.27 7.21
N TRP A 221 -11.49 -11.68 6.92
CA TRP A 221 -11.96 -11.83 5.54
C TRP A 221 -11.86 -10.52 4.74
N GLY A 222 -12.12 -9.37 5.39
CA GLY A 222 -12.03 -8.04 4.77
C GLY A 222 -10.60 -7.72 4.37
N GLN A 223 -9.63 -7.94 5.27
CA GLN A 223 -8.22 -7.74 4.97
C GLN A 223 -7.66 -8.74 3.95
N VAL A 224 -8.20 -9.96 3.88
CA VAL A 224 -7.82 -10.94 2.84
C VAL A 224 -8.35 -10.51 1.47
N LEU A 225 -9.60 -10.04 1.36
CA LEU A 225 -10.16 -9.56 0.10
C LEU A 225 -9.58 -8.19 -0.31
N ALA A 226 -9.30 -7.30 0.63
CA ALA A 226 -8.65 -6.02 0.36
C ALA A 226 -7.25 -6.20 -0.26
N ASN A 227 -6.45 -7.12 0.28
CA ASN A 227 -5.06 -7.29 -0.15
C ASN A 227 -4.87 -8.38 -1.24
N GLY A 228 -5.80 -9.32 -1.38
CA GLY A 228 -5.71 -10.44 -2.32
C GLY A 228 -6.86 -10.55 -3.34
N GLY A 229 -7.93 -9.75 -3.20
CA GLY A 229 -9.11 -9.81 -4.05
C GLY A 229 -8.83 -9.43 -5.51
N ILE A 230 -8.12 -8.32 -5.74
CA ILE A 230 -7.67 -7.92 -7.08
C ILE A 230 -6.81 -9.03 -7.71
N GLY A 231 -5.88 -9.62 -6.96
CA GLY A 231 -5.09 -10.75 -7.44
C GLY A 231 -5.92 -12.00 -7.77
N THR A 232 -6.99 -12.25 -7.02
CA THR A 232 -7.93 -13.36 -7.27
C THR A 232 -8.79 -13.11 -8.52
N VAL A 233 -9.15 -11.85 -8.81
CA VAL A 233 -9.80 -11.50 -10.08
C VAL A 233 -8.84 -11.67 -11.26
N LEU A 234 -7.58 -11.24 -11.11
CA LEU A 234 -6.59 -11.28 -12.18
C LEU A 234 -6.19 -12.71 -12.58
N VAL A 235 -6.14 -13.66 -11.65
CA VAL A 235 -5.89 -15.08 -12.01
C VAL A 235 -7.09 -15.71 -12.73
N VAL A 236 -8.32 -15.30 -12.41
CA VAL A 236 -9.52 -15.70 -13.17
C VAL A 236 -9.50 -15.10 -14.57
N VAL A 237 -9.10 -13.83 -14.73
CA VAL A 237 -8.90 -13.21 -16.05
C VAL A 237 -7.82 -13.93 -16.84
N GLN A 238 -6.71 -14.34 -16.21
CA GLN A 238 -5.66 -15.13 -16.88
C GLN A 238 -6.19 -16.48 -17.39
N ALA A 239 -7.00 -17.18 -16.61
CA ALA A 239 -7.62 -18.44 -17.02
C ALA A 239 -8.64 -18.28 -18.15
N LEU A 240 -9.35 -17.14 -18.21
CA LEU A 240 -10.26 -16.79 -19.30
C LEU A 240 -9.54 -16.23 -20.54
N MET A 241 -8.28 -15.80 -20.40
CA MET A 241 -7.46 -15.21 -21.47
C MET A 241 -6.00 -15.73 -21.41
N PRO A 242 -5.73 -17.03 -21.70
CA PRO A 242 -4.40 -17.62 -21.52
C PRO A 242 -3.26 -16.90 -22.26
N GLU A 243 -3.54 -16.37 -23.45
CA GLU A 243 -2.57 -15.63 -24.29
C GLU A 243 -2.27 -14.21 -23.77
N ALA A 244 -3.01 -13.69 -22.78
CA ALA A 244 -2.80 -12.34 -22.26
C ALA A 244 -1.62 -12.32 -21.29
N GLN A 245 -0.59 -11.52 -21.57
CA GLN A 245 0.59 -11.38 -20.68
C GLN A 245 0.40 -10.32 -19.58
N TRP A 246 -0.53 -9.38 -19.75
CA TRP A 246 -0.76 -8.28 -18.82
C TRP A 246 -1.32 -8.67 -17.44
N PRO A 247 -2.14 -9.73 -17.26
CA PRO A 247 -2.69 -10.07 -15.94
C PRO A 247 -1.58 -10.46 -14.95
N TRP A 248 -0.47 -11.03 -15.41
CA TRP A 248 0.70 -11.33 -14.58
C TRP A 248 1.37 -10.07 -13.99
N LEU A 249 1.64 -9.05 -14.80
CA LEU A 249 2.21 -7.80 -14.27
C LEU A 249 1.20 -7.05 -13.40
N ALA A 250 -0.09 -7.07 -13.76
CA ALA A 250 -1.15 -6.54 -12.91
C ALA A 250 -1.16 -7.24 -11.52
N TYR A 251 -1.01 -8.56 -11.51
CA TYR A 251 -1.00 -9.38 -10.30
C TYR A 251 0.25 -9.10 -9.44
N ALA A 252 1.41 -9.05 -10.07
CA ALA A 252 2.67 -8.69 -9.42
C ALA A 252 2.62 -7.26 -8.86
N GLY A 253 2.06 -6.30 -9.60
CA GLY A 253 1.85 -4.91 -9.15
C GLY A 253 0.87 -4.79 -7.99
N SER A 254 -0.25 -5.52 -8.03
CA SER A 254 -1.22 -5.63 -6.93
C SER A 254 -0.56 -6.14 -5.66
N LEU A 255 0.22 -7.23 -5.75
CA LEU A 255 0.92 -7.81 -4.60
C LEU A 255 2.10 -6.94 -4.14
N ALA A 256 2.77 -6.24 -5.05
CA ALA A 256 3.84 -5.32 -4.73
C ALA A 256 3.32 -4.12 -3.94
N ALA A 257 2.13 -3.60 -4.24
CA ALA A 257 1.51 -2.50 -3.51
C ALA A 257 1.18 -2.88 -2.06
N VAL A 258 0.51 -4.01 -1.84
CA VAL A 258 0.09 -4.45 -0.49
C VAL A 258 1.27 -4.94 0.35
N ASN A 259 2.30 -5.53 -0.28
CA ASN A 259 3.53 -5.88 0.43
C ASN A 259 4.37 -4.64 0.73
N ALA A 260 4.45 -3.66 -0.20
CA ALA A 260 5.11 -2.38 0.05
C ALA A 260 4.46 -1.64 1.23
N ASP A 261 3.14 -1.52 1.25
CA ASP A 261 2.48 -0.84 2.37
C ASP A 261 2.64 -1.60 3.69
N THR A 262 2.46 -2.93 3.68
CA THR A 262 2.68 -3.72 4.90
C THR A 262 4.13 -3.58 5.40
N TRP A 263 5.12 -3.50 4.51
CA TRP A 263 6.50 -3.22 4.93
C TRP A 263 6.68 -1.77 5.41
N ALA A 264 5.99 -0.80 4.81
CA ALA A 264 6.01 0.61 5.22
C ALA A 264 5.43 0.83 6.62
N THR A 265 4.28 0.22 6.91
CA THR A 265 3.62 0.30 8.22
C THR A 265 4.37 -0.53 9.27
N GLU A 266 4.83 -1.74 8.92
CA GLU A 266 5.53 -2.61 9.87
C GLU A 266 6.99 -2.18 10.15
N LEU A 267 7.69 -1.48 9.25
CA LEU A 267 9.04 -0.97 9.50
C LEU A 267 9.08 0.54 9.77
N GLY A 268 8.27 1.35 9.11
CA GLY A 268 8.24 2.81 9.26
C GLY A 268 7.87 3.29 10.67
N VAL A 269 7.05 2.53 11.41
CA VAL A 269 6.76 2.81 12.84
C VAL A 269 8.03 2.75 13.72
N LEU A 270 9.08 2.02 13.29
CA LEU A 270 10.36 1.94 13.99
C LEU A 270 11.30 3.13 13.68
N ALA A 271 10.93 4.03 12.76
CA ALA A 271 11.76 5.16 12.36
C ALA A 271 11.99 6.13 13.53
N LYS A 272 13.25 6.55 13.74
CA LYS A 272 13.63 7.49 14.82
C LYS A 272 12.91 8.84 14.70
N ASN A 273 12.74 9.33 13.48
CA ASN A 273 12.09 10.61 13.19
C ASN A 273 10.56 10.46 13.21
N SER A 274 9.85 11.53 13.60
CA SER A 274 8.39 11.61 13.47
C SER A 274 7.96 11.48 12.00
N PRO A 275 6.84 10.78 11.70
CA PRO A 275 6.23 10.82 10.38
C PRO A 275 5.77 12.23 10.01
N ARG A 276 5.60 12.45 8.71
CA ARG A 276 4.97 13.64 8.14
C ARG A 276 3.73 13.26 7.35
N LEU A 277 2.66 14.04 7.42
CA LEU A 277 1.46 13.79 6.62
C LEU A 277 1.81 14.00 5.14
N ILE A 278 1.44 13.06 4.26
CA ILE A 278 1.82 13.11 2.83
C ILE A 278 1.25 14.35 2.10
N THR A 279 0.16 14.94 2.58
CA THR A 279 -0.52 16.09 1.97
C THR A 279 0.04 17.46 2.43
N THR A 280 0.20 17.68 3.73
CA THR A 280 0.65 18.98 4.29
C THR A 280 2.14 19.02 4.63
N TRP A 281 2.81 17.86 4.63
CA TRP A 281 4.19 17.66 5.09
C TRP A 281 4.42 18.02 6.58
N GLU A 282 3.37 18.29 7.35
CA GLU A 282 3.45 18.58 8.79
C GLU A 282 3.81 17.32 9.60
N LYS A 283 4.49 17.48 10.73
CA LYS A 283 4.84 16.35 11.61
C LYS A 283 3.60 15.80 12.31
N VAL A 284 3.38 14.50 12.24
CA VAL A 284 2.26 13.80 12.88
C VAL A 284 2.74 12.73 13.87
N THR A 285 1.82 12.13 14.63
CA THR A 285 2.16 11.05 15.57
C THR A 285 2.44 9.74 14.84
N ARG A 286 3.19 8.81 15.44
CA ARG A 286 3.30 7.44 14.91
C ARG A 286 1.91 6.78 14.94
N GLY A 287 1.57 6.05 13.88
CA GLY A 287 0.25 5.45 13.67
C GLY A 287 -0.83 6.41 13.16
N THR A 288 -0.51 7.66 12.81
CA THR A 288 -1.45 8.52 12.07
C THR A 288 -1.53 8.06 10.61
N SER A 289 -2.72 7.64 10.16
CA SER A 289 -2.98 7.31 8.75
C SER A 289 -2.57 8.45 7.81
N GLY A 290 -1.88 8.08 6.72
CA GLY A 290 -1.23 9.00 5.78
C GLY A 290 0.09 9.62 6.26
N GLY A 291 0.62 9.21 7.41
CA GLY A 291 1.89 9.66 7.97
C GLY A 291 3.11 8.88 7.46
N VAL A 292 3.82 9.42 6.47
CA VAL A 292 5.00 8.79 5.84
C VAL A 292 6.32 9.12 6.57
N THR A 293 7.31 8.23 6.47
CA THR A 293 8.71 8.46 6.87
C THR A 293 9.66 7.99 5.78
N PHE A 294 10.84 8.61 5.64
CA PHE A 294 11.86 8.16 4.69
C PHE A 294 12.25 6.67 4.86
N PHE A 295 12.32 6.19 6.11
CA PHE A 295 12.59 4.78 6.38
C PHE A 295 11.41 3.87 6.00
N GLY A 296 10.18 4.33 6.23
CA GLY A 296 8.96 3.67 5.73
C GLY A 296 8.94 3.59 4.20
N THR A 297 9.23 4.69 3.49
CA THR A 297 9.29 4.70 2.01
C THR A 297 10.38 3.79 1.45
N LEU A 298 11.54 3.69 2.12
CA LEU A 298 12.58 2.72 1.76
C LEU A 298 12.14 1.28 2.02
N ALA A 299 11.35 1.04 3.07
CA ALA A 299 10.72 -0.25 3.33
C ALA A 299 9.62 -0.57 2.30
N SER A 300 8.82 0.41 1.85
CA SER A 300 7.88 0.27 0.72
C SER A 300 8.61 -0.23 -0.52
N LEU A 301 9.70 0.44 -0.90
CA LEU A 301 10.48 0.10 -2.08
C LEU A 301 11.12 -1.29 -1.96
N ALA A 302 11.64 -1.66 -0.78
CA ALA A 302 12.20 -3.00 -0.54
C ALA A 302 11.11 -4.09 -0.61
N GLY A 303 9.93 -3.84 -0.04
CA GLY A 303 8.78 -4.74 -0.10
C GLY A 303 8.24 -4.92 -1.52
N ALA A 304 8.18 -3.84 -2.31
CA ALA A 304 7.83 -3.90 -3.73
C ALA A 304 8.90 -4.66 -4.53
N ALA A 305 10.18 -4.37 -4.32
CA ALA A 305 11.30 -4.98 -5.04
C ALA A 305 11.44 -6.49 -4.80
N LEU A 306 11.09 -6.99 -3.61
CA LEU A 306 11.01 -8.43 -3.35
C LEU A 306 9.99 -9.11 -4.27
N ILE A 307 8.79 -8.53 -4.39
CA ILE A 307 7.71 -9.07 -5.23
C ILE A 307 8.08 -8.92 -6.72
N ALA A 308 8.66 -7.78 -7.10
CA ALA A 308 9.13 -7.51 -8.47
C ALA A 308 10.24 -8.48 -8.93
N PHE A 309 11.23 -8.76 -8.06
CA PHE A 309 12.29 -9.73 -8.33
C PHE A 309 11.73 -11.14 -8.50
N LEU A 310 10.81 -11.57 -7.62
CA LEU A 310 10.17 -12.88 -7.74
C LEU A 310 9.33 -12.99 -9.02
N ALA A 311 8.54 -11.97 -9.36
CA ALA A 311 7.76 -11.96 -10.58
C ALA A 311 8.64 -12.06 -11.84
N ALA A 312 9.81 -11.39 -11.82
CA ALA A 312 10.77 -11.38 -12.93
C ALA A 312 11.55 -12.70 -13.12
N ILE A 313 11.63 -13.57 -12.11
CA ILE A 313 12.25 -14.91 -12.25
C ILE A 313 11.23 -16.05 -12.42
N LEU A 314 9.97 -15.83 -12.03
CA LEU A 314 8.93 -16.87 -12.04
C LEU A 314 8.23 -17.01 -13.40
N LEU A 315 8.07 -15.94 -14.19
CA LEU A 315 7.57 -15.99 -15.57
C LEU A 315 8.24 -14.93 -16.46
N ASP A 316 8.86 -15.37 -17.56
CA ASP A 316 9.52 -14.53 -18.59
C ASP A 316 8.48 -13.93 -19.56
N THR A 317 7.56 -13.12 -19.03
CA THR A 317 6.56 -12.37 -19.81
C THR A 317 7.12 -11.08 -20.40
N THR A 318 8.03 -10.45 -19.66
CA THR A 318 8.66 -9.15 -19.95
C THR A 318 10.10 -9.15 -19.42
N PRO A 319 11.03 -8.41 -20.05
CA PRO A 319 12.46 -8.47 -19.71
C PRO A 319 12.72 -8.24 -18.22
N PHE A 320 13.57 -9.07 -17.61
CA PHE A 320 13.82 -9.09 -16.16
C PHE A 320 13.99 -7.69 -15.52
N ILE A 321 14.86 -6.85 -16.07
CA ILE A 321 15.12 -5.48 -15.55
C ILE A 321 13.87 -4.60 -15.66
N THR A 322 13.12 -4.69 -16.75
CA THR A 322 11.84 -4.00 -16.92
C THR A 322 10.86 -4.42 -15.83
N THR A 323 10.63 -5.73 -15.68
CA THR A 323 9.71 -6.30 -14.69
C THR A 323 10.08 -5.88 -13.26
N VAL A 324 11.38 -5.90 -12.93
CA VAL A 324 11.87 -5.42 -11.64
C VAL A 324 11.56 -3.94 -11.43
N ILE A 325 11.82 -3.07 -12.42
CA ILE A 325 11.59 -1.63 -12.29
C ILE A 325 10.09 -1.30 -12.24
N THR A 326 9.29 -1.81 -13.19
CA THR A 326 7.86 -1.45 -13.31
C THR A 326 7.06 -1.92 -12.10
N VAL A 327 7.24 -3.17 -11.65
CA VAL A 327 6.54 -3.70 -10.48
C VAL A 327 7.03 -3.05 -9.17
N SER A 328 8.32 -2.69 -9.05
CA SER A 328 8.81 -1.94 -7.89
C SER A 328 8.20 -0.53 -7.79
N LEU A 329 8.13 0.18 -8.92
CA LEU A 329 7.54 1.52 -8.98
C LEU A 329 6.02 1.46 -8.79
N ALA A 330 5.34 0.45 -9.35
CA ALA A 330 3.92 0.24 -9.14
C ALA A 330 3.57 -0.07 -7.68
N GLY A 331 4.37 -0.90 -7.00
CA GLY A 331 4.19 -1.18 -5.57
C GLY A 331 4.43 0.04 -4.68
N LEU A 332 5.48 0.83 -4.99
CA LEU A 332 5.73 2.09 -4.31
C LEU A 332 4.60 3.11 -4.54
N ALA A 333 4.10 3.23 -5.78
CA ALA A 333 2.97 4.10 -6.12
C ALA A 333 1.69 3.69 -5.37
N GLY A 334 1.41 2.39 -5.25
CA GLY A 334 0.32 1.85 -4.45
C GLY A 334 0.41 2.26 -2.98
N SER A 335 1.54 2.03 -2.31
CA SER A 335 1.74 2.39 -0.88
C SER A 335 1.72 3.91 -0.63
N LEU A 336 2.17 4.73 -1.60
CA LEU A 336 2.05 6.20 -1.51
C LEU A 336 0.61 6.68 -1.74
N PHE A 337 -0.16 5.99 -2.59
CA PHE A 337 -1.58 6.27 -2.81
C PHE A 337 -2.46 5.82 -1.64
N ASP A 338 -2.13 4.69 -1.01
CA ASP A 338 -2.69 4.26 0.28
C ASP A 338 -2.56 5.39 1.31
N SER A 339 -1.33 5.89 1.52
CA SER A 339 -1.06 7.03 2.39
C SER A 339 -1.83 8.31 1.98
N LEU A 340 -2.04 8.56 0.68
CA LEU A 340 -2.79 9.72 0.20
C LEU A 340 -4.28 9.61 0.49
N LEU A 341 -4.91 8.46 0.22
CA LEU A 341 -6.29 8.17 0.59
C LEU A 341 -6.47 8.20 2.11
N GLY A 342 -5.51 7.62 2.83
CA GLY A 342 -5.41 7.63 4.29
C GLY A 342 -5.41 9.04 4.86
N ALA A 343 -4.63 9.96 4.28
CA ALA A 343 -4.58 11.37 4.68
C ALA A 343 -5.85 12.18 4.35
N THR A 344 -6.69 11.74 3.41
CA THR A 344 -7.74 12.57 2.79
C THR A 344 -9.16 12.05 2.99
N VAL A 345 -9.44 10.81 2.56
CA VAL A 345 -10.80 10.26 2.43
C VAL A 345 -11.10 9.09 3.38
N GLN A 346 -10.08 8.42 3.92
CA GLN A 346 -10.25 7.36 4.92
C GLN A 346 -11.01 7.90 6.14
N VAL A 347 -11.99 7.12 6.61
CA VAL A 347 -12.73 7.42 7.83
C VAL A 347 -11.81 7.33 9.04
N MET A 348 -11.87 8.37 9.88
CA MET A 348 -11.31 8.37 11.23
C MET A 348 -12.40 8.78 12.21
N TYR A 349 -12.33 8.30 13.44
CA TYR A 349 -13.28 8.58 14.50
C TYR A 349 -12.59 9.25 15.71
N TYR A 350 -13.36 9.95 16.53
CA TYR A 350 -12.92 10.38 17.86
C TYR A 350 -13.10 9.25 18.87
N HIS A 351 -12.05 8.94 19.64
CA HIS A 351 -12.11 7.99 20.75
C HIS A 351 -12.93 8.59 21.92
N PRO A 352 -14.06 7.99 22.33
CA PRO A 352 -14.98 8.64 23.28
C PRO A 352 -14.38 8.98 24.65
N GLU A 353 -13.33 8.28 25.08
CA GLU A 353 -12.75 8.42 26.42
C GLU A 353 -11.53 9.34 26.47
N SER A 354 -10.75 9.46 25.39
CA SER A 354 -9.51 10.25 25.36
C SER A 354 -9.57 11.47 24.43
N GLY A 355 -10.53 11.51 23.50
CA GLY A 355 -10.61 12.53 22.45
C GLY A 355 -9.64 12.36 21.30
N ASP A 356 -8.77 11.35 21.32
CA ASP A 356 -7.82 11.06 20.24
C ASP A 356 -8.52 10.65 18.93
N VAL A 357 -7.85 10.88 17.80
CA VAL A 357 -8.30 10.38 16.49
C VAL A 357 -7.80 8.95 16.27
N THR A 358 -8.71 8.03 15.99
CA THR A 358 -8.49 6.58 15.83
C THR A 358 -9.17 6.05 14.56
N GLU A 359 -8.69 4.93 14.01
CA GLU A 359 -9.42 4.23 12.92
C GLU A 359 -10.62 3.42 13.46
N LYS A 360 -10.59 3.08 14.75
CA LYS A 360 -11.47 2.09 15.36
C LYS A 360 -12.89 2.62 15.59
N ARG A 361 -13.88 2.03 14.91
CA ARG A 361 -15.29 2.36 15.09
C ARG A 361 -15.85 1.80 16.40
N LEU A 362 -15.78 2.58 17.48
CA LEU A 362 -16.39 2.24 18.78
C LEU A 362 -17.90 2.62 18.81
N PRO A 363 -18.72 1.99 19.68
CA PRO A 363 -20.19 2.18 19.66
C PRO A 363 -20.69 3.62 19.83
N SER A 364 -19.92 4.47 20.51
CA SER A 364 -20.23 5.89 20.76
C SER A 364 -19.32 6.86 19.99
N ALA A 365 -18.51 6.37 19.05
CA ALA A 365 -17.52 7.20 18.36
C ALA A 365 -18.13 7.99 17.19
N THR A 366 -17.86 9.30 17.15
CA THR A 366 -18.27 10.19 16.06
C THR A 366 -17.17 10.25 14.99
N VAL A 367 -17.57 10.47 13.73
CA VAL A 367 -16.62 10.64 12.61
C VAL A 367 -15.86 11.95 12.79
N ALA A 368 -14.52 11.87 12.81
CA ALA A 368 -13.62 13.01 12.88
C ALA A 368 -13.26 13.55 11.49
N ARG A 369 -13.05 12.66 10.51
CA ARG A 369 -12.83 13.00 9.09
C ARG A 369 -13.10 11.81 8.16
N GLY A 370 -13.09 12.07 6.86
CA GLY A 370 -13.23 11.07 5.79
C GLY A 370 -14.69 10.70 5.49
N TRP A 371 -14.88 9.76 4.56
CA TRP A 371 -16.19 9.24 4.19
C TRP A 371 -16.50 8.00 5.01
N ALA A 372 -17.67 7.95 5.67
CA ALA A 372 -18.02 6.91 6.66
C ALA A 372 -18.00 5.45 6.15
N TRP A 373 -17.89 5.22 4.84
CA TRP A 373 -17.74 3.91 4.21
C TRP A 373 -16.29 3.56 3.82
N MET A 374 -15.39 4.54 3.72
CA MET A 374 -13.99 4.39 3.32
C MET A 374 -13.14 3.91 4.51
N SER A 375 -13.31 2.65 4.91
CA SER A 375 -12.45 1.98 5.88
C SER A 375 -11.06 1.67 5.30
N ASN A 376 -10.13 1.26 6.15
CA ASN A 376 -8.77 0.89 5.74
C ASN A 376 -8.78 -0.25 4.70
N ASP A 377 -9.68 -1.24 4.83
CA ASP A 377 -9.87 -2.31 3.81
C ASP A 377 -10.14 -1.75 2.40
N TRP A 378 -10.90 -0.66 2.27
CA TRP A 378 -11.17 -0.01 0.98
C TRP A 378 -9.96 0.78 0.46
N VAL A 379 -9.18 1.38 1.35
CA VAL A 379 -7.93 2.07 1.01
C VAL A 379 -6.91 1.06 0.46
N ASN A 380 -6.67 -0.04 1.17
CA ASN A 380 -5.80 -1.13 0.71
C ASN A 380 -6.28 -1.70 -0.64
N LEU A 381 -7.59 -1.89 -0.84
CA LEU A 381 -8.13 -2.38 -2.11
C LEU A 381 -7.83 -1.43 -3.27
N LEU A 382 -8.06 -0.13 -3.08
CA LEU A 382 -7.79 0.91 -4.09
C LEU A 382 -6.28 1.08 -4.36
N ALA A 383 -5.44 0.94 -3.33
CA ALA A 383 -3.98 0.91 -3.46
C ALA A 383 -3.49 -0.30 -4.26
N SER A 384 -4.06 -1.48 -4.02
CA SER A 384 -3.76 -2.70 -4.79
C SER A 384 -4.20 -2.59 -6.25
N LEU A 385 -5.35 -1.96 -6.51
CA LEU A 385 -5.87 -1.70 -7.86
C LEU A 385 -4.99 -0.68 -8.62
N LEU A 386 -4.49 0.37 -7.94
CA LEU A 386 -3.53 1.28 -8.55
C LEU A 386 -2.20 0.56 -8.85
N GLY A 387 -1.70 -0.26 -7.94
CA GLY A 387 -0.50 -1.10 -8.16
C GLY A 387 -0.66 -2.01 -9.37
N ALA A 388 -1.83 -2.63 -9.54
CA ALA A 388 -2.14 -3.43 -10.72
C ALA A 388 -2.12 -2.59 -12.01
N GLY A 389 -2.80 -1.44 -12.02
CA GLY A 389 -2.86 -0.54 -13.18
C GLY A 389 -1.50 0.04 -13.58
N VAL A 390 -0.71 0.52 -12.61
CA VAL A 390 0.61 1.10 -12.90
C VAL A 390 1.59 0.06 -13.46
N ALA A 391 1.51 -1.20 -13.02
CA ALA A 391 2.34 -2.27 -13.58
C ALA A 391 1.96 -2.65 -15.02
N THR A 392 0.70 -2.44 -15.45
CA THR A 392 0.28 -2.69 -16.85
C THR A 392 0.57 -1.55 -17.82
N LEU A 393 0.95 -0.35 -17.34
CA LEU A 393 1.39 0.78 -18.18
C LEU A 393 2.67 0.51 -19.00
N TRP A 394 3.26 -0.68 -18.89
CA TRP A 394 4.32 -1.14 -19.80
C TRP A 394 3.80 -1.73 -21.13
N PHE A 395 2.54 -2.18 -21.16
CA PHE A 395 1.96 -2.85 -22.34
C PHE A 395 1.24 -1.89 -23.32
N PHE A 396 1.25 -0.57 -23.04
CA PHE A 396 0.51 0.47 -23.78
C PHE A 396 1.38 1.71 -24.01
#